data_AF-A0A2B4RGY0-F1
#
_entry.id   AF-A0A2B4RGY0-F1
#
_cell.length_a   1.000
_cell.length_b   1.000
_cell.length_c   1.000
_cell.angle_alpha   90.00
_cell.angle_beta   90.00
_cell.angle_gamma   90.00
#
_symmetry.space_group_name_H-M   'P 1'
#
loop_
_entity.id
_entity.type
_entity.pdbx_description
1 polymer ?
#
loop_
_entity_poly.entity_id
_entity_poly.type
_entity_poly.pdbx_seq_one_letter_code
_entity_poly.pdbx_strand_id
1 'polypeptide(L)'
;MAANLEDTTNQLSETANPVPPRSFTVVNEDQQFSEVEEHEDEERNPLLELKKCKEWLQQQKINHEAELLVRRLQQCEDQQPSTSASSQSDLYERISKLQDQLYSLSTARSYKKLVLDRLLCGDLLIKKLFPDVLTDSPSEEQTEEMRDFLKLCEKQNKLSTEVLLEHKTLSEAQTLLDKLKRQSYEIKKENRGLLKRVQKLTDEKENASCSPSDNTVIQKLKQQIGLKVEKIDVVRNVFQGLVVGSGIDWVMDEEMRHLVLSLGEPLEFAT
;
A
#
# COMPACT_ATOMS: atom_id res chain seq x y z
N MET A 1 -42.19 32.42 -9.89
CA MET A 1 -41.53 32.07 -11.16
C MET A 1 -40.54 30.95 -10.82
N ALA A 2 -41.04 29.72 -10.77
CA ALA A 2 -41.04 28.75 -11.87
C ALA A 2 -39.60 28.21 -12.08
N ALA A 3 -39.22 27.09 -11.48
CA ALA A 3 -39.56 25.68 -11.79
C ALA A 3 -38.79 25.12 -13.01
N ASN A 4 -38.22 23.92 -12.79
CA ASN A 4 -37.74 22.84 -13.70
C ASN A 4 -36.37 22.35 -13.15
N LEU A 5 -36.10 21.15 -12.63
CA LEU A 5 -36.73 19.81 -12.59
C LEU A 5 -37.26 19.30 -13.93
N GLU A 6 -36.44 18.46 -14.57
CA GLU A 6 -36.74 17.15 -15.18
C GLU A 6 -35.39 16.63 -15.75
N ASP A 7 -34.76 15.59 -15.19
CA ASP A 7 -35.10 14.16 -15.23
C ASP A 7 -34.90 13.54 -16.63
N THR A 8 -33.87 12.71 -16.79
CA THR A 8 -34.01 11.41 -17.47
C THR A 8 -32.77 10.53 -17.33
N THR A 9 -33.10 9.28 -17.12
CA THR A 9 -32.32 8.10 -16.81
C THR A 9 -31.84 7.36 -18.06
N ASN A 10 -30.97 6.37 -17.82
CA ASN A 10 -30.69 5.20 -18.66
C ASN A 10 -29.71 5.35 -19.84
N GLN A 11 -28.51 4.81 -19.63
CA GLN A 11 -28.00 3.72 -20.47
C GLN A 11 -26.82 3.02 -19.78
N LEU A 12 -27.13 1.88 -19.13
CA LEU A 12 -26.17 0.82 -18.86
C LEU A 12 -26.17 -0.12 -20.07
N SER A 13 -25.00 -0.34 -20.66
CA SER A 13 -24.44 -1.65 -21.06
C SER A 13 -23.43 -1.46 -22.20
N GLU A 14 -22.14 -1.49 -21.89
CA GLU A 14 -21.19 -2.08 -22.84
C GLU A 14 -20.00 -2.68 -22.09
N THR A 15 -19.94 -4.00 -22.16
CA THR A 15 -18.87 -4.85 -21.66
C THR A 15 -17.62 -4.63 -22.48
N ALA A 16 -16.54 -4.13 -21.87
CA ALA A 16 -15.20 -4.18 -22.44
C ALA A 16 -14.22 -4.79 -21.44
N ASN A 17 -13.47 -5.76 -21.94
CA ASN A 17 -12.52 -6.67 -21.30
C ASN A 17 -11.42 -6.01 -20.44
N PRO A 18 -10.73 -6.78 -19.56
CA PRO A 18 -9.76 -6.27 -18.61
C PRO A 18 -8.54 -5.63 -19.30
N VAL A 19 -8.23 -4.40 -18.91
CA VAL A 19 -7.04 -3.65 -19.33
C VAL A 19 -5.79 -4.32 -18.73
N PRO A 20 -4.78 -4.69 -19.54
CA PRO A 20 -3.51 -5.22 -19.05
C PRO A 20 -2.69 -4.12 -18.35
N PRO A 21 -1.77 -4.46 -17.44
CA PRO A 21 -0.96 -3.48 -16.73
C PRO A 21 -0.09 -2.69 -17.73
N ARG A 22 -0.22 -1.36 -17.70
CA ARG A 22 0.63 -0.45 -18.46
C ARG A 22 2.09 -0.66 -18.07
N SER A 23 2.87 -1.11 -19.04
CA SER A 23 4.32 -1.01 -19.05
C SER A 23 4.75 0.45 -18.87
N PHE A 24 5.72 0.67 -17.98
CA PHE A 24 6.41 1.94 -17.82
C PHE A 24 7.13 2.29 -19.13
N THR A 25 6.52 3.17 -19.93
CA THR A 25 7.25 3.96 -20.92
C THR A 25 7.79 5.20 -20.21
N VAL A 26 9.10 5.20 -19.99
CA VAL A 26 9.88 6.37 -19.59
C VAL A 26 9.76 7.40 -20.71
N VAL A 27 9.04 8.48 -20.45
CA VAL A 27 9.08 9.68 -21.28
C VAL A 27 10.22 10.53 -20.73
N ASN A 28 11.25 10.70 -21.56
CA ASN A 28 12.33 11.67 -21.36
C ASN A 28 11.71 13.07 -21.45
N GLU A 29 11.66 13.77 -20.33
CA GLU A 29 11.47 15.22 -20.27
C GLU A 29 12.68 15.81 -19.55
N ASP A 30 13.56 16.40 -20.36
CA ASP A 30 14.43 17.54 -20.09
C ASP A 30 15.06 17.64 -18.68
N GLN A 31 16.21 16.97 -18.57
CA GLN A 31 17.24 17.29 -17.58
C GLN A 31 17.79 18.70 -17.80
N GLN A 32 17.27 19.65 -17.03
CA GLN A 32 18.03 20.83 -16.65
C GLN A 32 18.96 20.43 -15.49
N PHE A 33 20.11 19.84 -15.84
CA PHE A 33 21.22 19.68 -14.90
C PHE A 33 21.72 21.08 -14.55
N SER A 34 21.40 21.56 -13.36
CA SER A 34 22.27 22.50 -12.67
C SER A 34 23.60 21.79 -12.45
N GLU A 35 24.66 22.30 -13.08
CA GLU A 35 26.05 22.01 -12.73
C GLU A 35 26.20 22.12 -11.22
N VAL A 36 26.17 20.97 -10.54
CA VAL A 36 26.83 20.83 -9.24
C VAL A 36 28.28 20.66 -9.63
N GLU A 37 29.06 21.72 -9.45
CA GLU A 37 30.52 21.66 -9.44
C GLU A 37 30.93 20.55 -8.47
N GLU A 38 31.19 19.36 -9.02
CA GLU A 38 32.03 18.36 -8.39
C GLU A 38 33.44 18.95 -8.37
N HIS A 39 33.73 19.73 -7.33
CA HIS A 39 35.10 19.83 -6.85
C HIS A 39 35.48 18.43 -6.36
N GLU A 40 36.02 17.65 -7.30
CA GLU A 40 36.88 16.50 -7.01
C GLU A 40 38.08 17.00 -6.22
N ASP A 41 37.93 17.12 -4.90
CA ASP A 41 39.05 17.09 -3.98
C ASP A 41 39.60 15.66 -4.00
N GLU A 42 40.41 15.38 -5.01
CA GLU A 42 41.32 14.24 -5.14
C GLU A 42 42.46 14.29 -4.09
N GLU A 43 42.23 14.92 -2.94
CA GLU A 43 43.08 14.73 -1.77
C GLU A 43 42.85 13.31 -1.27
N ARG A 44 43.79 12.41 -1.60
CA ARG A 44 43.98 11.12 -0.93
C ARG A 44 43.85 11.32 0.57
N ASN A 45 42.65 11.09 1.09
CA ASN A 45 42.35 11.35 2.48
C ASN A 45 43.19 10.34 3.29
N PRO A 46 44.28 10.77 3.96
CA PRO A 46 45.22 9.85 4.60
C PRO A 46 44.51 9.03 5.68
N LEU A 47 43.42 9.56 6.23
CA LEU A 47 42.52 8.88 7.14
C LEU A 47 41.77 7.70 6.49
N LEU A 48 41.37 7.83 5.22
CA LEU A 48 40.69 6.77 4.48
C LEU A 48 41.66 5.63 4.14
N GLU A 49 42.88 5.96 3.74
CA GLU A 49 43.95 4.96 3.52
C GLU A 49 44.33 4.24 4.82
N LEU A 50 44.46 4.98 5.92
CA LEU A 50 44.74 4.42 7.24
C LEU A 50 43.61 3.52 7.73
N LYS A 51 42.35 3.89 7.47
CA LYS A 51 41.16 3.07 7.78
C LYS A 51 41.15 1.77 6.98
N LYS A 52 41.42 1.83 5.67
CA LYS A 52 41.56 0.64 4.81
C LYS A 52 42.68 -0.28 5.30
N CYS A 53 43.82 0.28 5.70
CA CYS A 53 44.95 -0.48 6.26
C CYS A 53 44.58 -1.14 7.61
N LYS A 54 43.91 -0.41 8.51
CA LYS A 54 43.39 -0.95 9.78
C LYS A 54 42.43 -2.12 9.55
N GLU A 55 41.51 -1.98 8.60
CA GLU A 55 40.54 -3.03 8.24
C GLU A 55 41.24 -4.26 7.66
N TRP A 56 42.22 -4.08 6.78
CA TRP A 56 43.02 -5.17 6.24
C TRP A 56 43.80 -5.92 7.32
N LEU A 57 44.47 -5.21 8.23
CA LEU A 57 45.20 -5.82 9.35
C LEU A 57 44.26 -6.58 10.31
N GLN A 58 43.05 -6.04 10.56
CA GLN A 58 42.04 -6.75 11.34
C GLN A 58 41.61 -8.05 10.66
N GLN A 59 41.42 -8.03 9.34
CA GLN A 59 41.07 -9.23 8.59
C GLN A 59 42.18 -10.27 8.62
N GLN A 60 43.45 -9.85 8.48
CA GLN A 60 44.61 -10.74 8.60
C GLN A 60 44.69 -11.38 9.99
N LYS A 61 44.45 -10.59 11.05
CA LYS A 61 44.40 -11.10 12.42
C LYS A 61 43.30 -12.15 12.59
N ILE A 62 42.09 -11.90 12.07
CA ILE A 62 40.98 -12.85 12.15
C ILE A 62 41.33 -14.15 11.40
N ASN A 63 41.89 -14.05 10.20
CA ASN A 63 42.29 -15.21 9.40
C ASN A 63 43.32 -16.06 10.15
N HIS A 64 44.32 -15.42 10.76
CA HIS A 64 45.33 -16.14 11.53
C HIS A 64 44.77 -16.77 12.82
N GLU A 65 43.89 -16.06 13.53
CA GLU A 65 43.19 -16.60 14.69
C GLU A 65 42.33 -17.82 14.31
N ALA A 66 41.63 -17.77 13.17
CA ALA A 66 40.84 -18.89 12.66
C ALA A 66 41.72 -20.09 12.27
N GLU A 67 42.84 -19.85 11.58
CA GLU A 67 43.78 -20.91 11.21
C GLU A 67 44.40 -21.60 12.43
N LEU A 68 44.77 -20.82 13.46
CA LEU A 68 45.24 -21.37 14.74
C LEU A 68 44.17 -22.19 15.46
N LEU A 69 42.90 -21.80 15.34
CA LEU A 69 41.77 -22.51 15.95
C LEU A 69 41.53 -23.84 15.21
N VAL A 70 41.56 -23.86 13.88
CA VAL A 70 41.48 -25.08 13.06
C VAL A 70 42.61 -26.04 13.41
N ARG A 71 43.86 -25.56 13.49
CA ARG A 71 45.00 -26.41 13.86
C ARG A 71 44.86 -26.98 15.27
N ARG A 72 44.33 -26.21 16.24
CA ARG A 72 44.06 -26.71 17.59
C ARG A 72 42.94 -27.75 17.62
N LEU A 73 41.87 -27.55 16.87
CA LEU A 73 40.78 -28.52 16.80
C LEU A 73 41.23 -29.82 16.16
N GLN A 74 42.03 -29.75 15.09
CA GLN A 74 42.59 -30.92 14.43
C GLN A 74 43.54 -31.70 15.35
N GLN A 75 44.37 -30.98 16.13
CA GLN A 75 45.20 -31.60 17.17
C GLN A 75 44.38 -32.25 18.30
N CYS A 76 43.20 -31.72 18.64
CA CYS A 76 42.29 -32.32 19.62
C CYS A 76 41.54 -33.54 19.06
N GLU A 77 41.13 -33.52 17.78
CA GLU A 77 40.52 -34.67 17.10
C GLU A 77 41.51 -35.83 16.96
N ASP A 78 42.77 -35.54 16.65
CA ASP A 78 43.84 -36.55 16.55
C ASP A 78 44.20 -37.18 17.92
N GLN A 79 43.81 -36.54 19.04
CA GLN A 79 44.12 -36.98 20.41
C GLN A 79 42.93 -37.61 21.15
N GLN A 80 41.70 -37.55 20.64
CA GLN A 80 40.54 -38.20 21.28
C GLN A 80 40.31 -39.61 20.71
N PRO A 81 40.58 -40.70 21.47
CA PRO A 81 39.94 -41.98 21.18
C PRO A 81 38.42 -41.78 21.35
N SER A 82 37.68 -42.17 20.32
CA SER A 82 36.22 -42.08 20.20
C SER A 82 35.49 -42.63 21.44
N THR A 83 35.26 -41.78 22.44
CA THR A 83 34.46 -42.12 23.61
C THR A 83 33.01 -41.71 23.40
N SER A 84 32.18 -42.75 23.32
CA SER A 84 30.79 -42.85 23.76
C SER A 84 29.73 -42.02 23.00
N ALA A 85 28.84 -42.78 22.36
CA ALA A 85 27.55 -42.35 21.85
C ALA A 85 26.76 -41.52 22.87
N SER A 86 26.81 -40.20 22.70
CA SER A 86 25.86 -39.27 23.29
C SER A 86 24.56 -39.37 22.50
N SER A 87 23.43 -39.51 23.19
CA SER A 87 22.12 -39.62 22.55
C SER A 87 21.89 -38.41 21.64
N GLN A 88 21.25 -38.60 20.49
CA GLN A 88 21.01 -37.54 19.51
C GLN A 88 20.33 -36.29 20.14
N SER A 89 19.49 -36.49 21.17
CA SER A 89 18.88 -35.43 21.97
C SER A 89 19.90 -34.60 22.75
N ASP A 90 20.89 -35.23 23.38
CA ASP A 90 21.93 -34.56 24.16
C ASP A 90 22.85 -33.73 23.24
N LEU A 91 23.08 -34.23 22.02
CA LEU A 91 23.79 -33.50 20.96
C LEU A 91 23.03 -32.24 20.54
N TYR A 92 21.72 -32.33 20.29
CA TYR A 92 20.93 -31.14 19.93
C TYR A 92 20.88 -30.10 21.06
N GLU A 93 20.73 -30.54 22.31
CA GLU A 93 20.73 -29.64 23.46
C GLU A 93 22.11 -28.97 23.63
N ARG A 94 23.20 -29.72 23.43
CA ARG A 94 24.58 -29.19 23.45
C ARG A 94 24.77 -28.15 22.33
N ILE A 95 24.31 -28.43 21.12
CA ILE A 95 24.41 -27.53 19.97
C ILE A 95 23.63 -26.24 20.24
N SER A 96 22.40 -26.33 20.76
CA SER A 96 21.61 -25.14 21.12
C SER A 96 22.30 -24.29 22.18
N LYS A 97 22.82 -24.91 23.25
CA LYS A 97 23.58 -24.20 24.30
C LYS A 97 24.83 -23.52 23.73
N LEU A 98 25.56 -24.17 22.83
CA LEU A 98 26.73 -23.60 22.18
C LEU A 98 26.36 -22.46 21.22
N GLN A 99 25.24 -22.55 20.52
CA GLN A 99 24.72 -21.46 19.69
C GLN A 99 24.37 -20.23 20.55
N ASP A 100 23.66 -20.41 21.66
CA ASP A 100 23.32 -19.32 22.59
C ASP A 100 24.57 -18.69 23.22
N GLN A 101 25.56 -19.52 23.59
CA GLN A 101 26.86 -19.06 24.07
C GLN A 101 27.61 -18.28 22.99
N LEU A 102 27.58 -18.73 21.74
CA LEU A 102 28.21 -18.04 20.63
C LEU A 102 27.51 -16.70 20.36
N TYR A 103 26.18 -16.65 20.36
CA TYR A 103 25.41 -15.41 20.19
C TYR A 103 25.69 -14.41 21.31
N SER A 104 25.69 -14.85 22.57
CA SER A 104 25.98 -13.98 23.71
C SER A 104 27.42 -13.47 23.70
N LEU A 105 28.40 -14.32 23.42
CA LEU A 105 29.81 -13.92 23.30
C LEU A 105 30.04 -13.01 22.09
N SER A 106 29.39 -13.28 20.96
CA SER A 106 29.45 -12.43 19.76
C SER A 106 28.88 -11.04 20.03
N THR A 107 27.73 -10.97 20.69
CA THR A 107 27.09 -9.70 21.09
C THR A 107 27.97 -8.93 22.08
N ALA A 108 28.52 -9.61 23.09
CA ALA A 108 29.42 -9.00 24.07
C ALA A 108 30.73 -8.50 23.41
N ARG A 109 31.30 -9.25 22.47
CA ARG A 109 32.48 -8.84 21.70
C ARG A 109 32.18 -7.63 20.82
N SER A 110 31.05 -7.64 20.11
CA SER A 110 30.60 -6.54 19.27
C SER A 110 30.43 -5.26 20.09
N TYR A 111 29.78 -5.36 21.25
CA TYR A 111 29.63 -4.23 22.18
C TYR A 111 30.99 -3.71 22.68
N LYS A 112 31.89 -4.59 23.12
CA LYS A 112 33.25 -4.20 23.56
C LYS A 112 34.03 -3.50 22.44
N LYS A 113 33.94 -4.00 21.20
CA LYS A 113 34.56 -3.37 20.03
C LYS A 113 33.99 -1.97 19.81
N LEU A 114 32.67 -1.82 19.84
CA LEU A 114 32.00 -0.52 19.68
C LEU A 114 32.42 0.49 20.75
N VAL A 115 32.48 0.07 22.03
CA VAL A 115 32.93 0.94 23.14
C VAL A 115 34.38 1.36 22.94
N LEU A 116 35.26 0.43 22.55
CA LEU A 116 36.66 0.73 22.29
C LEU A 116 36.81 1.72 21.11
N ASP A 117 36.13 1.48 20.00
CA ASP A 117 36.17 2.38 18.85
C ASP A 117 35.64 3.77 19.23
N ARG A 118 34.56 3.86 20.02
CA ARG A 118 34.05 5.15 20.54
C ARG A 118 35.04 5.87 21.44
N LEU A 119 35.72 5.15 22.33
CA LEU A 119 36.70 5.73 23.26
C LEU A 119 37.92 6.25 22.50
N LEU A 120 38.45 5.47 21.56
CA LEU A 120 39.60 5.87 20.73
C LEU A 120 39.27 7.04 19.82
N CYS A 121 38.09 7.04 19.18
CA CYS A 121 37.63 8.18 18.39
C CYS A 121 37.40 9.42 19.26
N GLY A 122 36.83 9.25 20.45
CA GLY A 122 36.61 10.33 21.42
C GLY A 122 37.92 10.98 21.89
N ASP A 123 38.93 10.17 22.20
CA ASP A 123 40.26 10.66 22.58
C ASP A 123 40.93 11.44 21.43
N LEU A 124 40.82 10.95 20.19
CA LEU A 124 41.31 11.67 19.01
C LEU A 124 40.56 12.99 18.78
N LEU A 125 39.24 12.98 18.93
CA LEU A 125 38.40 14.18 18.83
C LEU A 125 38.80 15.22 19.87
N ILE A 126 39.01 14.81 21.12
CA ILE A 126 39.43 15.72 22.20
C ILE A 126 40.80 16.34 21.86
N LYS A 127 41.75 15.52 21.38
CA LYS A 127 43.08 15.99 20.96
C LYS A 127 43.04 17.02 19.84
N LYS A 128 42.11 16.86 18.89
CA LYS A 128 41.98 17.75 17.71
C LYS A 128 41.14 19.00 17.99
N LEU A 129 40.12 18.89 18.83
CA LEU A 129 39.22 20.00 19.17
C LEU A 129 39.72 20.85 20.34
N PHE A 130 40.60 20.30 21.18
CA PHE A 130 41.12 20.97 22.37
C PHE A 130 42.65 20.76 22.50
N PRO A 131 43.47 21.25 21.55
CA PRO A 131 44.92 21.17 21.64
C PRO A 131 45.48 21.88 22.89
N ASP A 132 44.80 22.93 23.36
CA ASP A 132 45.13 23.72 24.55
C ASP A 132 45.12 22.91 25.85
N VAL A 133 44.35 21.82 25.90
CA VAL A 133 44.25 20.95 27.09
C VAL A 133 45.49 20.05 27.23
N LEU A 134 46.25 19.88 26.15
CA LEU A 134 47.38 18.94 26.07
C LEU A 134 48.73 19.63 25.90
N THR A 135 48.75 20.88 25.42
CA THR A 135 49.96 21.68 25.21
C THR A 135 49.72 23.13 25.64
N ASP A 136 50.56 23.64 26.55
CA ASP A 136 50.45 24.99 27.15
C ASP A 136 50.55 26.16 26.12
N SER A 137 51.00 25.87 24.89
CA SER A 137 51.00 26.79 23.75
C SER A 137 50.74 26.01 22.45
N PRO A 138 49.49 25.96 21.95
CA PRO A 138 49.16 25.30 20.68
C PRO A 138 49.83 26.00 19.49
N SER A 139 50.22 25.24 18.48
CA SER A 139 50.74 25.81 17.22
C SER A 139 49.62 26.51 16.42
N GLU A 140 49.96 27.50 15.60
CA GLU A 140 49.00 28.19 14.72
C GLU A 140 48.33 27.19 13.75
N GLU A 141 49.09 26.21 13.25
CA GLU A 141 48.59 25.10 12.42
C GLU A 141 47.56 24.24 13.16
N GLN A 142 47.78 23.93 14.45
CA GLN A 142 46.84 23.14 15.26
C GLN A 142 45.53 23.91 15.51
N THR A 143 45.62 25.23 15.61
CA THR A 143 44.46 26.11 15.81
C THR A 143 43.63 26.23 14.53
N GLU A 144 44.28 26.22 13.36
CA GLU A 144 43.61 26.18 12.06
C GLU A 144 42.94 24.82 11.80
N GLU A 145 43.64 23.71 12.03
CA GLU A 145 43.08 22.36 11.97
C GLU A 145 41.85 22.21 12.90
N MET A 146 41.92 22.76 14.11
CA MET A 146 40.80 22.77 15.06
C MET A 146 39.57 23.49 14.47
N ARG A 147 39.77 24.66 13.84
CA ARG A 147 38.67 25.43 13.22
C ARG A 147 38.02 24.66 12.08
N ASP A 148 38.81 24.02 11.22
CA ASP A 148 38.27 23.24 10.10
C ASP A 148 37.55 21.98 10.58
N PHE A 149 38.06 21.33 11.61
CA PHE A 149 37.38 20.19 12.23
C PHE A 149 36.06 20.61 12.88
N LEU A 150 36.00 21.79 13.50
CA LEU A 150 34.78 22.34 14.10
C LEU A 150 33.71 22.59 13.03
N LYS A 151 34.07 23.17 11.87
CA LYS A 151 33.16 23.31 10.73
C LYS A 151 32.62 21.95 10.26
N LEU A 152 33.48 20.93 10.23
CA LEU A 152 33.09 19.58 9.84
C LEU A 152 32.11 18.95 10.84
N CYS A 153 32.36 19.12 12.15
CA CYS A 153 31.43 18.71 13.21
C CYS A 153 30.08 19.43 13.11
N GLU A 154 30.07 20.73 12.83
CA GLU A 154 28.82 21.48 12.61
C GLU A 154 28.06 20.95 11.39
N LYS A 155 28.74 20.70 10.27
CA LYS A 155 28.13 20.13 9.06
C LYS A 155 27.56 18.73 9.35
N GLN A 156 28.31 17.89 10.05
CA GLN A 156 27.85 16.56 10.47
C GLN A 156 26.61 16.66 11.38
N ASN A 157 26.61 17.59 12.32
CA ASN A 157 25.49 17.76 13.24
C ASN A 157 24.23 18.21 12.49
N LYS A 158 24.36 19.18 11.57
CA LYS A 158 23.26 19.62 10.68
C LYS A 158 22.68 18.45 9.89
N LEU A 159 23.53 17.67 9.21
CA LEU A 159 23.10 16.49 8.46
C LEU A 159 22.42 15.45 9.36
N SER A 160 22.96 15.22 10.56
CA SER A 160 22.37 14.28 11.53
C SER A 160 20.99 14.74 12.00
N THR A 161 20.80 16.05 12.23
CA THR A 161 19.49 16.60 12.59
C THR A 161 18.48 16.49 11.45
N GLU A 162 18.91 16.69 10.21
CA GLU A 162 18.06 16.53 9.02
C GLU A 162 17.64 15.06 8.84
N VAL A 163 18.58 14.11 8.93
CA VAL A 163 18.29 12.67 8.88
C VAL A 163 17.31 12.26 10.00
N LEU A 164 17.48 12.79 11.21
CA LEU A 164 16.55 12.50 12.32
C LEU A 164 15.15 13.06 12.06
N LEU A 165 15.06 14.23 11.43
CA LEU A 165 13.79 14.83 11.07
C LEU A 165 13.09 14.02 9.97
N GLU A 166 13.82 13.62 8.93
CA GLU A 166 13.30 12.74 7.86
C GLU A 166 12.92 11.35 8.38
N HIS A 167 13.68 10.80 9.32
CA HIS A 167 13.30 9.54 9.96
C HIS A 167 11.99 9.68 10.75
N LYS A 168 11.78 10.83 11.41
CA LYS A 168 10.54 11.11 12.13
C LYS A 168 9.36 11.23 11.17
N THR A 169 9.49 11.98 10.08
CA THR A 169 8.42 12.11 9.07
C THR A 169 8.09 10.77 8.43
N LEU A 170 9.11 9.97 8.08
CA LEU A 170 8.93 8.62 7.56
C LEU A 170 8.21 7.70 8.55
N SER A 171 8.59 7.75 9.84
CA SER A 171 7.93 7.00 10.89
C SER A 171 6.45 7.39 11.03
N GLU A 172 6.13 8.69 10.98
CA GLU A 172 4.76 9.17 11.03
C GLU A 172 3.95 8.69 9.81
N ALA A 173 4.51 8.80 8.61
CA ALA A 173 3.91 8.29 7.38
C ALA A 173 3.65 6.77 7.44
N GLN A 174 4.60 6.00 7.98
CA GLN A 174 4.45 4.56 8.19
C GLN A 174 3.29 4.25 9.14
N THR A 175 3.15 4.98 10.25
CA THR A 175 2.03 4.78 11.18
C THR A 175 0.68 5.11 10.55
N LEU A 176 0.61 6.13 9.68
CA LEU A 176 -0.60 6.47 8.93
C LEU A 176 -0.95 5.38 7.92
N LEU A 177 0.04 4.88 7.19
CA LEU A 177 -0.15 3.78 6.25
C LEU A 177 -0.69 2.53 6.96
N ASP A 178 -0.16 2.19 8.12
CA ASP A 178 -0.63 1.04 8.89
C ASP A 178 -2.06 1.22 9.43
N LYS A 179 -2.43 2.46 9.82
CA LYS A 179 -3.82 2.79 10.17
C LYS A 179 -4.75 2.62 8.98
N LEU A 180 -4.39 3.14 7.81
CA LEU A 180 -5.18 3.01 6.58
C LEU A 180 -5.31 1.55 6.12
N LYS A 181 -4.24 0.75 6.23
CA LYS A 181 -4.29 -0.69 5.95
C LYS A 181 -5.29 -1.42 6.85
N ARG A 182 -5.31 -1.11 8.16
CA ARG A 182 -6.29 -1.66 9.09
C ARG A 182 -7.72 -1.26 8.74
N GLN A 183 -7.95 0.03 8.45
CA GLN A 183 -9.26 0.52 8.02
C GLN A 183 -9.73 -0.15 6.71
N SER A 184 -8.85 -0.26 5.71
CA SER A 184 -9.14 -0.96 4.46
C SER A 184 -9.50 -2.43 4.69
N TYR A 185 -8.81 -3.10 5.61
CA TYR A 185 -9.12 -4.46 5.98
C TYR A 185 -10.51 -4.60 6.63
N GLU A 186 -10.86 -3.74 7.58
CA GLU A 186 -12.19 -3.76 8.21
C GLU A 186 -13.29 -3.46 7.20
N ILE A 187 -13.12 -2.46 6.32
CA ILE A 187 -14.08 -2.17 5.24
C ILE A 187 -14.23 -3.38 4.32
N LYS A 188 -13.13 -4.05 3.92
CA LYS A 188 -13.20 -5.27 3.10
C LYS A 188 -13.96 -6.40 3.82
N LYS A 189 -13.78 -6.53 5.13
CA LYS A 189 -14.47 -7.53 5.95
C LYS A 189 -15.97 -7.22 6.06
N GLU A 190 -16.33 -5.97 6.30
CA GLU A 190 -17.72 -5.49 6.31
C GLU A 190 -18.40 -5.69 4.95
N ASN A 191 -17.74 -5.29 3.86
CA ASN A 191 -18.24 -5.48 2.50
C ASN A 191 -18.47 -6.96 2.18
N ARG A 192 -17.56 -7.86 2.59
CA ARG A 192 -17.79 -9.31 2.47
C ARG A 192 -18.99 -9.77 3.29
N GLY A 193 -19.20 -9.21 4.48
CA GLY A 193 -20.37 -9.50 5.32
C GLY A 193 -21.69 -8.99 4.73
N LEU A 194 -21.69 -7.81 4.12
CA LEU A 194 -22.82 -7.24 3.40
C LEU A 194 -23.14 -8.06 2.14
N LEU A 195 -22.13 -8.42 1.35
CA LEU A 195 -22.30 -9.24 0.15
C LEU A 195 -22.95 -10.59 0.49
N LYS A 196 -22.51 -11.25 1.58
CA LYS A 196 -23.15 -12.47 2.08
C LYS A 196 -24.62 -12.27 2.48
N ARG A 197 -24.98 -11.11 3.04
CA ARG A 197 -26.36 -10.78 3.40
C ARG A 197 -27.21 -10.53 2.17
N VAL A 198 -26.70 -9.77 1.20
CA VAL A 198 -27.37 -9.52 -0.08
C VAL A 198 -27.62 -10.84 -0.81
N GLN A 199 -26.63 -11.72 -0.85
CA GLN A 199 -26.77 -13.03 -1.49
C GLN A 199 -27.85 -13.87 -0.80
N LYS A 200 -27.84 -13.96 0.53
CA LYS A 200 -28.92 -14.65 1.28
C LYS A 200 -30.31 -14.09 0.99
N LEU A 201 -30.47 -12.77 0.99
CA LEU A 201 -31.76 -12.14 0.67
C LEU A 201 -32.18 -12.38 -0.78
N THR A 202 -31.22 -12.48 -1.70
CA THR A 202 -31.48 -12.79 -3.11
C THR A 202 -31.92 -14.24 -3.25
N ASP A 203 -31.23 -15.17 -2.59
CA ASP A 203 -31.60 -16.59 -2.55
C ASP A 203 -32.97 -16.79 -1.91
N GLU A 204 -33.27 -16.09 -0.80
CA GLU A 204 -34.58 -16.09 -0.14
C GLU A 204 -35.69 -15.54 -1.05
N LYS A 205 -35.41 -14.44 -1.76
CA LYS A 205 -36.36 -13.86 -2.73
C LYS A 205 -36.57 -14.80 -3.92
N GLU A 206 -35.53 -15.41 -4.45
CA GLU A 206 -35.63 -16.37 -5.56
C GLU A 206 -36.47 -17.57 -5.12
N ASN A 207 -36.21 -18.12 -3.93
CA ASN A 207 -37.00 -19.20 -3.33
C ASN A 207 -38.46 -18.79 -3.05
N ALA A 208 -38.72 -17.56 -2.58
CA ALA A 208 -40.08 -17.06 -2.36
C ALA A 208 -40.82 -16.79 -3.69
N SER A 209 -40.11 -16.30 -4.71
CA SER A 209 -40.65 -16.09 -6.07
C SER A 209 -40.88 -17.39 -6.82
N CYS A 210 -40.20 -18.46 -6.42
CA CYS A 210 -40.47 -19.83 -6.83
C CYS A 210 -41.72 -20.43 -6.17
N SER A 211 -42.49 -19.67 -5.37
CA SER A 211 -43.86 -20.07 -5.05
C SER A 211 -44.73 -19.94 -6.31
N PRO A 212 -45.23 -21.05 -6.88
CA PRO A 212 -46.00 -21.00 -8.13
C PRO A 212 -47.34 -20.27 -7.97
N SER A 213 -47.81 -20.01 -6.74
CA SER A 213 -49.06 -19.27 -6.52
C SER A 213 -48.96 -17.78 -6.82
N ASP A 214 -47.89 -17.09 -6.40
CA ASP A 214 -47.82 -15.63 -6.60
C ASP A 214 -47.61 -15.28 -8.08
N ASN A 215 -46.81 -16.07 -8.80
CA ASN A 215 -46.59 -15.86 -10.22
C ASN A 215 -47.87 -16.16 -11.04
N THR A 216 -48.64 -17.19 -10.67
CA THR A 216 -49.91 -17.49 -11.34
C THR A 216 -51.01 -16.46 -11.03
N VAL A 217 -51.04 -15.90 -9.83
CA VAL A 217 -51.97 -14.82 -9.47
C VAL A 217 -51.63 -13.55 -10.25
N ILE A 218 -50.35 -13.16 -10.31
CA ILE A 218 -49.89 -11.99 -11.09
C ILE A 218 -50.20 -12.18 -12.58
N GLN A 219 -49.96 -13.37 -13.13
CA GLN A 219 -50.26 -13.66 -14.53
C GLN A 219 -51.77 -13.62 -14.83
N LYS A 220 -52.61 -14.15 -13.94
CA LYS A 220 -54.08 -14.06 -14.07
C LYS A 220 -54.56 -12.62 -14.01
N LEU A 221 -54.00 -11.80 -13.12
CA LEU A 221 -54.31 -10.36 -13.04
C LEU A 221 -53.91 -9.62 -14.32
N LYS A 222 -52.70 -9.86 -14.85
CA LYS A 222 -52.28 -9.30 -16.14
C LYS A 222 -53.22 -9.70 -17.28
N GLN A 223 -53.64 -10.96 -17.33
CA GLN A 223 -54.60 -11.43 -18.34
C GLN A 223 -55.98 -10.78 -18.18
N GLN A 224 -56.48 -10.63 -16.95
CA GLN A 224 -57.75 -9.93 -16.70
C GLN A 224 -57.70 -8.45 -17.06
N ILE A 225 -56.56 -7.79 -16.85
CA ILE A 225 -56.36 -6.40 -17.26
C ILE A 225 -56.38 -6.33 -18.80
N GLY A 226 -55.59 -7.16 -19.50
CA GLY A 226 -55.58 -7.19 -20.96
C GLY A 226 -56.98 -7.38 -21.57
N LEU A 227 -57.75 -8.35 -21.07
CA LEU A 227 -59.13 -8.57 -21.52
C LEU A 227 -60.07 -7.38 -21.25
N LYS A 228 -59.83 -6.61 -20.19
CA LYS A 228 -60.62 -5.40 -19.90
C LYS A 228 -60.22 -4.24 -20.81
N VAL A 229 -58.93 -4.08 -21.12
CA VAL A 229 -58.45 -3.07 -22.07
C VAL A 229 -59.03 -3.33 -23.46
N GLU A 230 -58.94 -4.57 -23.95
CA GLU A 230 -59.53 -4.96 -25.24
C GLU A 230 -61.03 -4.65 -25.31
N LYS A 231 -61.78 -4.92 -24.22
CA LYS A 231 -63.20 -4.58 -24.16
C LYS A 231 -63.44 -3.07 -24.21
N ILE A 232 -62.61 -2.28 -23.54
CA ILE A 232 -62.71 -0.82 -23.59
C ILE A 232 -62.42 -0.32 -25.00
N ASP A 233 -61.41 -0.86 -25.68
CA ASP A 233 -61.08 -0.49 -27.07
C ASP A 233 -62.22 -0.82 -28.03
N VAL A 234 -62.84 -2.00 -27.89
CA VAL A 234 -64.03 -2.37 -28.68
C VAL A 234 -65.16 -1.37 -28.45
N VAL A 235 -65.45 -1.02 -27.20
CA VAL A 235 -66.50 -0.06 -26.87
C VAL A 235 -66.17 1.33 -27.43
N ARG A 236 -64.93 1.81 -27.29
CA ARG A 236 -64.46 3.07 -27.86
C ARG A 236 -64.65 3.12 -29.37
N ASN A 237 -64.24 2.07 -30.08
CA ASN A 237 -64.38 1.95 -31.53
C ASN A 237 -65.86 1.95 -31.97
N VAL A 238 -66.73 1.26 -31.23
CA VAL A 238 -68.18 1.25 -31.50
C VAL A 238 -68.78 2.64 -31.30
N PHE A 239 -68.43 3.35 -30.21
CA PHE A 239 -68.90 4.72 -29.99
C PHE A 239 -68.37 5.69 -31.04
N GLN A 240 -67.11 5.59 -31.42
CA GLN A 240 -66.52 6.41 -32.48
C GLN A 240 -67.24 6.17 -33.82
N GLY A 241 -67.47 4.90 -34.18
CA GLY A 241 -68.22 4.52 -35.37
C GLY A 241 -69.67 4.98 -35.34
N LEU A 242 -70.32 4.98 -34.17
CA LEU A 242 -71.68 5.47 -34.00
C LEU A 242 -71.76 6.99 -34.19
N VAL A 243 -70.84 7.74 -33.59
CA VAL A 243 -70.80 9.21 -33.72
C VAL A 243 -70.52 9.60 -35.17
N VAL A 244 -69.50 9.02 -35.80
CA VAL A 244 -69.14 9.30 -37.21
C VAL A 244 -70.24 8.84 -38.17
N GLY A 245 -70.89 7.70 -37.90
CA GLY A 245 -71.94 7.13 -38.74
C GLY A 245 -73.34 7.72 -38.53
N SER A 246 -73.55 8.50 -37.46
CA SER A 246 -74.85 9.11 -37.13
C SER A 246 -75.27 10.26 -38.06
N GLY A 247 -74.35 10.77 -38.89
CA GLY A 247 -74.60 11.91 -39.76
C GLY A 247 -74.65 13.27 -39.05
N ILE A 248 -74.28 13.30 -37.76
CA ILE A 248 -74.07 14.54 -36.99
C ILE A 248 -72.77 15.19 -37.46
N ASP A 249 -72.76 16.51 -37.66
CA ASP A 249 -71.56 17.27 -38.01
C ASP A 249 -70.65 17.48 -36.78
N TRP A 250 -70.06 16.37 -36.32
CA TRP A 250 -69.18 16.31 -35.15
C TRP A 250 -67.87 17.10 -35.32
N VAL A 251 -67.56 17.54 -36.54
CA VAL A 251 -66.35 18.32 -36.85
C VAL A 251 -66.51 19.77 -36.42
N MET A 252 -67.73 20.31 -36.53
CA MET A 252 -68.05 21.70 -36.20
C MET A 252 -68.41 21.90 -34.72
N ASP A 253 -68.82 20.83 -34.02
CA ASP A 253 -69.06 20.82 -32.59
C ASP A 253 -67.76 20.46 -31.84
N GLU A 254 -67.22 21.42 -31.09
CA GLU A 254 -65.97 21.27 -30.35
C GLU A 254 -66.03 20.15 -29.30
N GLU A 255 -67.18 19.98 -28.64
CA GLU A 255 -67.35 18.94 -27.61
C GLU A 255 -67.37 17.54 -28.23
N MET A 256 -68.05 17.40 -29.37
CA MET A 256 -68.11 16.14 -30.11
C MET A 256 -66.78 15.80 -30.80
N ARG A 257 -66.08 16.80 -31.32
CA ARG A 257 -64.74 16.63 -31.90
C ARG A 257 -63.75 16.13 -30.84
N HIS A 258 -63.76 16.75 -29.66
CA HIS A 258 -62.92 16.32 -28.54
C HIS A 258 -63.28 14.89 -28.09
N LEU A 259 -64.57 14.55 -28.01
CA LEU A 259 -65.03 13.21 -27.65
C LEU A 259 -64.56 12.15 -28.65
N VAL A 260 -64.70 12.39 -29.96
CA VAL A 260 -64.29 11.45 -31.02
C VAL A 260 -62.76 11.24 -31.02
N LEU A 261 -61.99 12.30 -30.80
CA LEU A 261 -60.53 12.22 -30.74
C LEU A 261 -60.03 11.49 -29.48
N SER A 262 -60.58 11.82 -28.30
CA SER A 262 -60.23 11.16 -27.03
C SER A 262 -60.61 9.67 -26.98
N LEU A 263 -61.62 9.24 -27.74
CA LEU A 263 -61.95 7.83 -27.92
C LEU A 263 -60.95 7.09 -28.83
N GLY A 264 -60.24 7.80 -29.72
CA GLY A 264 -59.26 7.26 -30.65
C GLY A 264 -57.83 7.18 -30.11
N GLU A 265 -57.54 7.79 -28.96
CA GLU A 265 -56.22 7.72 -28.32
C GLU A 265 -56.00 6.34 -27.67
N PRO A 266 -54.83 5.70 -27.88
CA PRO A 266 -54.53 4.42 -27.28
C PRO A 266 -54.45 4.55 -25.75
N LEU A 267 -54.98 3.55 -25.04
CA LEU A 267 -54.85 3.49 -23.58
C LEU A 267 -53.42 3.13 -23.20
N GLU A 268 -52.61 4.14 -22.90
CA GLU A 268 -51.29 3.95 -22.28
C GLU A 268 -51.46 3.60 -20.80
N PHE A 269 -51.56 2.30 -20.49
CA PHE A 269 -51.27 1.84 -19.15
C PHE A 269 -49.75 1.80 -19.03
N ALA A 270 -49.18 2.74 -18.27
CA ALA A 270 -47.76 2.77 -17.93
C ALA A 270 -47.29 1.35 -17.53
N THR A 271 -46.47 0.75 -18.39
CA THR A 271 -45.79 -0.53 -18.18
C THR A 271 -44.75 -0.44 -17.08
#